data_AF-A0A7Y4S981-F1
#
_entry.id   AF-A0A7Y4S981-F1
#
_cell.length_a   1.000
_cell.length_b   1.000
_cell.length_c   1.000
_cell.angle_alpha   90.00
_cell.angle_beta   90.00
_cell.angle_gamma   90.00
#
_symmetry.space_group_name_H-M   'P 1'
#
loop_
_entity.id
_entity.type
_entity.pdbx_description
1 polymer ?
#
loop_
_entity_poly.entity_id
_entity_poly.type
_entity_poly.pdbx_seq_one_letter_code
_entity_poly.pdbx_strand_id
1 'polypeptide(L)'
;MKLPNNLKTPSQQVVKAKPRWSMIISHHPPIQYDRTIRIANLRLCARCTGLYLGVMAEIAIEPSFAPLLSTYVHLGLILLVLALGITAFVQNEIGLRKSNNAERITFGIGIGFLLALSWQNGAISFISALFLIVCGQFITAYYLRKYGHLERFVSEYIEGAAVNTHDKFKCHSSSHCSCSTQN
;
A
#
# COMPACT_ATOMS: atom_id res chain seq x y z
N MET A 1 41.98 27.33 1.59
CA MET A 1 41.74 26.13 0.78
C MET A 1 40.56 26.42 -0.15
N LYS A 2 40.79 26.65 -1.45
CA LYS A 2 39.73 27.01 -2.43
C LYS A 2 39.11 25.73 -2.99
N LEU A 3 37.79 25.55 -2.84
CA LEU A 3 37.05 24.47 -3.49
C LEU A 3 36.94 24.76 -5.01
N PRO A 4 37.11 23.75 -5.89
CA PRO A 4 37.03 23.94 -7.34
C PRO A 4 35.59 24.23 -7.81
N ASN A 5 35.44 25.35 -8.51
CA ASN A 5 34.19 25.96 -8.98
C ASN A 5 33.67 25.38 -10.33
N ASN A 6 33.67 24.05 -10.53
CA ASN A 6 33.30 23.54 -11.87
C ASN A 6 32.69 22.12 -11.93
N LEU A 7 31.71 21.84 -11.08
CA LEU A 7 30.79 20.72 -11.33
C LEU A 7 29.63 21.22 -12.18
N LYS A 8 29.74 21.08 -13.51
CA LYS A 8 28.59 21.15 -14.40
C LYS A 8 27.68 19.98 -14.06
N THR A 9 26.58 20.25 -13.36
CA THR A 9 25.53 19.28 -13.13
C THR A 9 25.06 18.78 -14.51
N PRO A 10 25.18 17.49 -14.83
CA PRO A 10 24.67 16.97 -16.09
C PRO A 10 23.19 17.33 -16.16
N SER A 11 22.79 17.98 -17.25
CA SER A 11 21.39 18.33 -17.47
C SER A 11 20.60 17.03 -17.48
N GLN A 12 19.86 16.78 -16.40
CA GLN A 12 18.94 15.66 -16.34
C GLN A 12 17.89 15.91 -17.42
N GLN A 13 18.09 15.29 -18.59
CA GLN A 13 17.05 15.24 -19.60
C GLN A 13 15.87 14.55 -18.95
N VAL A 14 14.81 15.31 -18.69
CA VAL A 14 13.54 14.81 -18.18
C VAL A 14 12.95 13.94 -19.28
N VAL A 15 13.28 12.65 -19.27
CA VAL A 15 12.66 11.67 -20.15
C VAL A 15 11.18 11.66 -19.81
N LYS A 16 10.32 11.91 -20.80
CA LYS A 16 8.86 11.80 -20.64
C LYS A 16 8.49 10.33 -20.41
N ALA A 17 8.55 9.90 -19.16
CA ALA A 17 8.10 8.57 -18.75
C ALA A 17 6.60 8.44 -19.03
N LYS A 18 6.20 7.34 -19.67
CA LYS A 18 4.77 7.02 -19.82
C LYS A 18 4.28 6.34 -18.54
N PRO A 19 3.06 6.67 -18.05
CA PRO A 19 2.52 6.02 -16.87
C PRO A 19 2.19 4.56 -17.16
N ARG A 20 2.51 3.67 -16.21
CA ARG A 20 2.19 2.24 -16.31
C ARG A 20 0.77 1.99 -15.81
N TRP A 21 -0.19 1.79 -16.71
CA TRP A 21 -1.61 1.59 -16.37
C TRP A 21 -1.87 0.50 -15.32
N SER A 22 -1.08 -0.58 -15.31
CA SER A 22 -1.20 -1.65 -14.31
C SER A 22 -0.97 -1.16 -12.87
N MET A 23 -0.20 -0.08 -12.68
CA MET A 23 0.02 0.53 -11.36
C MET A 23 -1.15 1.38 -10.88
N ILE A 24 -1.99 1.90 -11.79
CA ILE A 24 -3.18 2.66 -11.39
C ILE A 24 -4.16 1.77 -10.63
N ILE A 25 -4.28 0.51 -11.06
CA ILE A 25 -5.19 -0.46 -10.43
C ILE A 25 -4.49 -1.15 -9.24
N SER A 26 -3.25 -1.60 -9.42
CA SER A 26 -2.55 -2.35 -8.35
C SER A 26 -1.95 -1.47 -7.26
N HIS A 27 -1.74 -0.17 -7.49
CA HIS A 27 -1.00 0.74 -6.62
C HIS A 27 0.38 0.19 -6.18
N HIS A 28 0.95 -0.77 -6.92
CA HIS A 28 2.21 -1.42 -6.61
C HIS A 28 3.12 -1.43 -7.84
N PRO A 29 4.42 -1.11 -7.68
CA PRO A 29 5.39 -1.29 -8.76
C PRO A 29 5.57 -2.77 -9.11
N PRO A 30 6.04 -3.12 -10.32
CA PRO A 30 6.22 -4.52 -10.75
C PRO A 30 7.05 -5.39 -9.80
N ILE A 31 8.05 -4.79 -9.14
CA ILE A 31 8.90 -5.48 -8.15
C ILE A 31 8.12 -5.93 -6.90
N GLN A 32 6.94 -5.34 -6.65
CA GLN A 32 6.06 -5.63 -5.52
C GLN A 32 4.77 -6.35 -5.94
N TYR A 33 4.79 -7.05 -7.08
CA TYR A 33 3.64 -7.79 -7.57
C TYR A 33 3.29 -9.05 -6.76
N ASP A 34 4.17 -9.48 -5.85
CA ASP A 34 3.85 -10.46 -4.80
C ASP A 34 2.70 -9.97 -3.88
N ARG A 35 2.48 -8.65 -3.81
CA ARG A 35 1.42 -7.98 -3.01
C ARG A 35 0.08 -7.86 -3.71
N THR A 36 -0.03 -8.48 -4.88
CA THR A 36 -1.22 -8.39 -5.73
C THR A 36 -1.87 -9.75 -5.92
N ILE A 37 -3.18 -9.74 -6.16
CA ILE A 37 -3.95 -10.89 -6.64
C ILE A 37 -4.08 -10.72 -8.16
N ARG A 38 -3.82 -11.79 -8.91
CA ARG A 38 -3.97 -11.78 -10.38
C ARG A 38 -5.35 -12.30 -10.74
N ILE A 39 -6.13 -11.49 -11.46
CA ILE A 39 -7.42 -11.86 -12.04
C ILE A 39 -7.31 -11.62 -13.55
N ALA A 40 -7.23 -12.70 -14.34
CA ALA A 40 -6.90 -12.66 -15.76
C ALA A 40 -5.60 -11.84 -16.04
N ASN A 41 -5.73 -10.73 -16.77
CA ASN A 41 -4.63 -9.82 -17.11
C ASN A 41 -4.51 -8.62 -16.15
N LEU A 42 -5.34 -8.56 -15.13
CA LEU A 42 -5.35 -7.49 -14.13
C LEU A 42 -4.65 -7.94 -12.84
N ARG A 43 -4.02 -6.98 -12.17
CA ARG A 43 -3.44 -7.15 -10.84
C ARG A 43 -4.11 -6.18 -9.88
N LEU A 44 -4.66 -6.72 -8.80
CA LEU A 44 -5.34 -5.95 -7.77
C LEU A 44 -4.51 -5.98 -6.49
N CYS A 45 -4.37 -4.86 -5.79
CA CYS A 45 -3.73 -4.84 -4.47
C CYS A 45 -4.52 -5.73 -3.51
N ALA A 46 -3.85 -6.69 -2.85
CA ALA A 46 -4.50 -7.60 -1.91
C ALA A 46 -5.20 -6.83 -0.74
N ARG A 47 -4.60 -5.75 -0.25
CA ARG A 47 -5.19 -4.91 0.82
C ARG A 47 -6.43 -4.16 0.34
N CYS A 48 -6.37 -3.54 -0.85
CA CYS A 48 -7.51 -2.81 -1.40
C CYS A 48 -8.67 -3.77 -1.71
N THR A 49 -8.39 -4.95 -2.25
CA THR A 49 -9.40 -6.00 -2.43
C THR A 49 -10.06 -6.35 -1.09
N GLY A 50 -9.27 -6.58 -0.03
CA GLY A 50 -9.81 -6.79 1.30
C GLY A 50 -10.69 -5.63 1.78
N LEU A 51 -10.25 -4.39 1.61
CA LEU A 51 -11.00 -3.19 1.98
C LEU A 51 -12.38 -3.15 1.30
N TYR A 52 -12.43 -3.38 -0.01
CA TYR A 52 -13.70 -3.42 -0.72
C TYR A 52 -14.60 -4.56 -0.24
N LEU A 53 -14.04 -5.76 0.01
CA LEU A 53 -14.79 -6.88 0.56
C LEU A 53 -15.35 -6.57 1.94
N GLY A 54 -14.58 -5.90 2.81
CA GLY A 54 -15.03 -5.48 4.13
C GLY A 54 -16.18 -4.48 4.07
N VAL A 55 -16.10 -3.48 3.20
CA VAL A 55 -17.19 -2.51 2.97
C VAL A 55 -18.44 -3.22 2.46
N MET A 56 -18.31 -4.10 1.46
CA MET A 56 -19.45 -4.85 0.92
C MET A 56 -20.08 -5.78 1.96
N ALA A 57 -19.26 -6.44 2.79
CA ALA A 57 -19.73 -7.32 3.86
C ALA A 57 -20.55 -6.55 4.90
N GLU A 58 -20.09 -5.36 5.29
CA GLU A 58 -20.81 -4.50 6.24
C GLU A 58 -22.16 -4.05 5.69
N ILE A 59 -22.20 -3.59 4.43
CA ILE A 59 -23.45 -3.20 3.76
C ILE A 59 -24.42 -4.38 3.65
N ALA A 60 -23.92 -5.59 3.39
CA ALA A 60 -24.73 -6.79 3.20
C ALA A 60 -25.34 -7.35 4.49
N ILE A 61 -24.73 -7.08 5.66
CA ILE A 61 -25.18 -7.59 6.97
C ILE A 61 -26.40 -6.80 7.53
N GLU A 62 -26.93 -5.86 6.76
CA GLU A 62 -27.95 -4.86 7.15
C GLU A 62 -27.47 -3.89 8.26
N PRO A 63 -27.87 -2.61 8.22
CA PRO A 63 -27.39 -1.56 9.13
C PRO A 63 -27.82 -1.71 10.60
N SER A 64 -28.36 -2.87 11.00
CA SER A 64 -28.80 -3.14 12.36
C SER A 64 -27.66 -3.17 13.39
N PHE A 65 -26.40 -3.33 12.95
CA PHE A 65 -25.23 -3.36 13.83
C PHE A 65 -24.68 -1.98 14.20
N ALA A 66 -24.94 -0.93 13.41
CA ALA A 66 -24.39 0.41 13.62
C ALA A 66 -24.78 1.05 14.97
N PRO A 67 -26.05 1.12 15.37
CA PRO A 67 -26.43 1.80 16.62
C PRO A 67 -26.02 1.04 17.90
N LEU A 68 -25.50 -0.19 17.80
CA LEU A 68 -25.16 -1.01 18.96
C LEU A 68 -23.81 -0.65 19.60
N LEU A 69 -22.88 -0.06 18.85
CA LEU A 69 -21.54 0.28 19.36
C LEU A 69 -21.41 1.78 19.61
N SER A 70 -21.06 2.16 20.84
CA SER A 70 -20.64 3.53 21.14
C SER A 70 -19.51 3.97 20.20
N THR A 71 -19.57 5.21 19.70
CA THR A 71 -18.54 5.82 18.84
C THR A 71 -17.12 5.62 19.39
N TYR A 72 -16.93 5.67 20.70
CA TYR A 72 -15.63 5.48 21.33
C TYR A 72 -15.10 4.04 21.20
N VAL A 73 -15.97 3.04 21.36
CA VAL A 73 -15.59 1.63 21.18
C VAL A 73 -15.22 1.39 19.72
N HIS A 74 -16.02 1.93 18.81
CA HIS A 74 -15.75 1.85 17.38
C HIS A 74 -14.37 2.44 17.03
N LEU A 75 -14.09 3.68 17.45
CA LEU A 75 -12.80 4.33 17.17
C LEU A 75 -11.63 3.59 17.84
N GLY A 76 -11.86 3.00 19.02
CA GLY A 76 -10.90 2.11 19.68
C GLY A 76 -10.57 0.87 18.85
N LEU A 77 -11.57 0.24 18.23
CA LEU A 77 -11.37 -0.89 17.33
C LEU A 77 -10.59 -0.49 16.07
N ILE A 78 -10.90 0.66 15.46
CA ILE A 78 -10.13 1.19 14.33
C ILE A 78 -8.67 1.40 14.72
N LEU A 79 -8.43 2.07 15.86
CA LEU A 79 -7.08 2.33 16.34
C LEU A 79 -6.30 1.04 16.58
N LEU A 80 -6.94 0.03 17.19
CA LEU A 80 -6.34 -1.28 17.42
C LEU A 80 -5.96 -1.97 16.10
N VAL A 81 -6.90 -2.05 15.15
CA VAL A 81 -6.63 -2.66 13.84
C VAL A 81 -5.50 -1.90 13.15
N LEU A 82 -5.55 -0.56 13.09
CA LEU A 82 -4.49 0.25 12.50
C LEU A 82 -3.14 0.02 13.14
N ALA A 83 -3.05 -0.03 14.48
CA ALA A 83 -1.80 -0.30 15.18
C ALA A 83 -1.21 -1.66 14.76
N LEU A 84 -2.02 -2.72 14.73
CA LEU A 84 -1.60 -4.05 14.28
C LEU A 84 -1.13 -4.02 12.81
N GLY A 85 -1.87 -3.32 11.95
CA GLY A 85 -1.53 -3.17 10.52
C GLY A 85 -0.21 -2.45 10.28
N ILE A 86 0.01 -1.34 11.00
CA ILE A 86 1.25 -0.56 10.92
C ILE A 86 2.43 -1.42 11.40
N THR A 87 2.31 -2.09 12.55
CA THR A 87 3.36 -2.96 13.07
C THR A 87 3.68 -4.09 12.09
N ALA A 88 2.66 -4.80 11.61
CA ALA A 88 2.83 -5.90 10.67
C ALA A 88 3.44 -5.45 9.34
N PHE A 89 3.09 -4.25 8.87
CA PHE A 89 3.65 -3.66 7.66
C PHE A 89 5.11 -3.25 7.85
N VAL A 90 5.42 -2.50 8.90
CA VAL A 90 6.80 -2.08 9.20
C VAL A 90 7.70 -3.29 9.32
N GLN A 91 7.30 -4.31 10.09
CA GLN A 91 8.04 -5.57 10.23
C GLN A 91 8.29 -6.27 8.90
N ASN A 92 7.32 -6.23 7.97
CA ASN A 92 7.47 -6.78 6.64
C ASN A 92 8.49 -6.00 5.80
N GLU A 93 8.44 -4.66 5.81
CA GLU A 93 9.34 -3.84 5.00
C GLU A 93 10.79 -3.90 5.46
N ILE A 94 11.03 -4.02 6.77
CA ILE A 94 12.37 -4.15 7.35
C ILE A 94 12.92 -5.59 7.35
N GLY A 95 12.16 -6.54 6.79
CA GLY A 95 12.59 -7.93 6.63
C GLY A 95 12.52 -8.81 7.88
N LEU A 96 11.89 -8.34 8.98
CA LEU A 96 11.71 -9.14 10.19
C LEU A 96 10.61 -10.21 10.05
N ARG A 97 9.68 -10.03 9.12
CA ARG A 97 8.58 -10.97 8.88
C ARG A 97 8.23 -11.03 7.40
N LYS A 98 7.81 -12.20 6.91
CA LYS A 98 7.23 -12.34 5.57
C LYS A 98 5.71 -12.25 5.66
N SER A 99 5.11 -11.27 4.99
CA SER A 99 3.65 -11.14 4.86
C SER A 99 3.14 -11.92 3.64
N ASN A 100 1.97 -12.54 3.77
CA ASN A 100 1.28 -13.20 2.66
C ASN A 100 0.00 -12.44 2.27
N ASN A 101 -0.59 -12.78 1.12
CA ASN A 101 -1.78 -12.08 0.63
C ASN A 101 -3.05 -12.37 1.44
N ALA A 102 -3.17 -13.54 2.08
CA ALA A 102 -4.31 -13.83 2.94
C ALA A 102 -4.38 -12.85 4.11
N GLU A 103 -3.26 -12.64 4.81
CA GLU A 103 -3.15 -11.67 5.89
C GLU A 103 -3.46 -10.24 5.42
N ARG A 104 -2.93 -9.83 4.27
CA ARG A 104 -3.18 -8.50 3.67
C ARG A 104 -4.66 -8.30 3.36
N ILE A 105 -5.35 -9.32 2.86
CA ILE A 105 -6.79 -9.30 2.61
C ILE A 105 -7.56 -9.23 3.93
N THR A 106 -7.23 -10.06 4.93
CA THR A 106 -7.89 -10.06 6.24
C THR A 106 -7.79 -8.70 6.92
N PHE A 107 -6.61 -8.08 6.90
CA PHE A 107 -6.42 -6.73 7.40
C PHE A 107 -7.28 -5.70 6.64
N GLY A 108 -7.29 -5.80 5.30
CA GLY A 108 -8.13 -4.97 4.45
C GLY A 108 -9.62 -5.10 4.80
N ILE A 109 -10.12 -6.33 4.98
CA ILE A 109 -11.50 -6.61 5.36
C ILE A 109 -11.84 -5.93 6.69
N GLY A 110 -10.98 -6.06 7.70
CA GLY A 110 -11.20 -5.43 9.00
C GLY A 110 -11.31 -3.90 8.91
N ILE A 111 -10.38 -3.25 8.19
CA ILE A 111 -10.42 -1.79 7.98
C ILE A 111 -11.64 -1.38 7.16
N GLY A 112 -11.95 -2.09 6.07
CA GLY A 112 -13.08 -1.77 5.21
C GLY A 112 -14.42 -1.89 5.93
N PHE A 113 -14.59 -2.96 6.70
CA PHE A 113 -15.78 -3.18 7.53
C PHE A 113 -15.95 -2.05 8.56
N LEU A 114 -14.89 -1.75 9.33
CA LEU A 114 -14.96 -0.68 10.32
C LEU A 114 -15.18 0.70 9.69
N LEU A 115 -14.62 0.96 8.50
CA LEU A 115 -14.82 2.23 7.80
C LEU A 115 -16.29 2.41 7.35
N ALA A 116 -16.91 1.34 6.82
CA ALA A 116 -18.32 1.34 6.45
C ALA A 116 -19.24 1.51 7.66
N LEU A 117 -18.95 0.80 8.75
CA LEU A 117 -19.65 0.98 10.03
C LEU A 117 -19.48 2.41 10.58
N SER A 118 -18.32 3.03 10.37
CA SER A 118 -18.06 4.43 10.77
C SER A 118 -18.89 5.41 9.95
N TRP A 119 -19.10 5.13 8.67
CA TRP A 119 -19.99 5.90 7.80
C TRP A 119 -21.44 5.82 8.31
N GLN A 120 -21.92 4.63 8.67
CA GLN A 120 -23.26 4.43 9.22
C GLN A 120 -23.46 5.11 10.58
N ASN A 121 -22.42 5.16 11.43
CA ASN A 121 -22.44 5.86 12.72
C ASN A 121 -22.43 7.40 12.61
N GLY A 122 -22.29 7.94 11.40
CA GLY A 122 -22.39 9.37 11.11
C GLY A 122 -21.06 10.06 10.80
N ALA A 123 -21.17 11.28 10.28
CA ALA A 123 -20.05 12.01 9.68
C ALA A 123 -18.84 12.20 10.63
N ILE A 124 -19.07 12.45 11.92
CA ILE A 124 -17.99 12.64 12.89
C ILE A 124 -17.15 11.37 13.07
N SER A 125 -17.81 10.20 13.19
CA SER A 125 -17.12 8.90 13.30
C SER A 125 -16.31 8.63 12.03
N PHE A 126 -16.92 8.82 10.87
CA PHE A 126 -16.26 8.63 9.58
C PHE A 126 -15.05 9.54 9.37
N ILE A 127 -15.16 10.84 9.65
CA ILE A 127 -14.04 11.78 9.54
C ILE A 127 -12.91 11.39 10.51
N SER A 128 -13.27 10.98 11.73
CA SER A 128 -12.31 10.53 12.73
C SER A 128 -11.58 9.25 12.28
N ALA A 129 -12.29 8.29 11.69
CA ALA A 129 -11.71 7.10 11.09
C ALA A 129 -10.71 7.44 9.97
N LEU A 130 -11.10 8.33 9.05
CA LEU A 130 -10.20 8.80 7.98
C LEU A 130 -8.96 9.51 8.52
N PHE A 131 -9.13 10.36 9.53
CA PHE A 131 -8.03 11.04 10.21
C PHE A 131 -7.04 10.03 10.80
N LEU A 132 -7.54 9.01 11.51
CA LEU A 132 -6.69 7.95 12.08
C LEU A 132 -5.92 7.18 11.01
N ILE A 133 -6.56 6.85 9.87
CA ILE A 133 -5.90 6.18 8.74
C ILE A 133 -4.75 7.04 8.20
N VAL A 134 -4.98 8.35 8.00
CA VAL A 134 -3.96 9.29 7.55
C VAL A 134 -2.82 9.40 8.55
N CYS A 135 -3.11 9.54 9.85
CA CYS A 135 -2.09 9.50 10.90
C CYS A 135 -1.27 8.21 10.85
N GLY A 136 -1.91 7.06 10.62
CA GLY A 136 -1.24 5.78 10.46
C GLY A 136 -0.22 5.75 9.32
N GLN A 137 -0.47 6.46 8.22
CA GLN A 137 0.49 6.61 7.11
C GLN A 137 1.73 7.39 7.53
N PHE A 138 1.57 8.51 8.26
CA PHE A 138 2.69 9.28 8.79
C PHE A 138 3.51 8.50 9.82
N ILE A 139 2.84 7.75 10.72
CA ILE A 139 3.51 6.88 11.70
C ILE A 139 4.31 5.80 10.98
N THR A 140 3.73 5.17 9.96
CA THR A 140 4.41 4.19 9.12
C THR A 140 5.67 4.79 8.48
N ALA A 141 5.54 5.96 7.83
CA ALA A 141 6.67 6.64 7.20
C ALA A 141 7.76 7.01 8.21
N TYR A 142 7.38 7.47 9.40
CA TYR A 142 8.32 7.75 10.49
C TYR A 142 9.12 6.51 10.88
N TYR A 143 8.47 5.36 11.09
CA TYR A 143 9.17 4.12 11.44
C TYR A 143 10.06 3.62 10.29
N LEU A 144 9.57 3.63 9.05
CA LEU A 144 10.40 3.25 7.90
C LEU A 144 11.65 4.13 7.77
N ARG A 145 11.52 5.44 8.01
CA ARG A 145 12.66 6.36 8.02
C ARG A 145 13.62 6.05 9.16
N LYS A 146 13.10 5.80 10.36
CA LYS A 146 13.89 5.42 11.54
C LYS A 146 14.74 4.17 11.28
N TYR A 147 14.24 3.22 10.49
CA TYR A 147 14.98 2.01 10.11
C TYR A 147 15.77 2.13 8.80
N GLY A 148 15.79 3.29 8.13
CA GLY A 148 16.54 3.48 6.88
C GLY A 148 15.93 2.79 5.65
N HIS A 149 14.64 2.44 5.69
CA HIS A 149 13.94 1.76 4.59
C HIS A 149 13.03 2.68 3.76
N LEU A 150 12.75 3.91 4.21
CA LEU A 150 11.81 4.81 3.55
C LEU A 150 12.27 5.20 2.14
N GLU A 151 13.54 5.54 1.98
CA GLU A 151 14.15 6.04 0.75
C GLU A 151 14.14 4.96 -0.33
N ARG A 152 14.49 3.72 0.04
CA ARG A 152 14.33 2.55 -0.83
C ARG A 152 12.87 2.37 -1.25
N PHE A 153 11.94 2.39 -0.29
CA PHE A 153 10.52 2.20 -0.55
C PHE A 153 9.97 3.26 -1.54
N VAL A 154 10.37 4.52 -1.38
CA VAL A 154 9.96 5.62 -2.26
C VAL A 154 10.62 5.51 -3.64
N SER A 155 11.91 5.19 -3.72
CA SER A 155 12.61 5.01 -5.00
C SER A 155 12.04 3.86 -5.81
N GLU A 156 11.80 2.69 -5.20
CA GLU A 156 11.16 1.55 -5.88
C GLU A 156 9.79 1.91 -6.46
N TYR A 157 9.01 2.73 -5.74
CA TYR A 157 7.71 3.19 -6.20
C TYR A 157 7.81 4.15 -7.39
N ILE A 158 8.70 5.16 -7.29
CA ILE A 158 8.92 6.17 -8.34
C ILE A 158 9.46 5.51 -9.61
N GLU A 159 10.45 4.63 -9.48
CA GLU A 159 11.07 3.91 -10.59
C GLU A 159 10.08 2.97 -11.27
N GLY A 160 9.26 2.26 -10.50
CA GLY A 160 8.25 1.37 -11.06
C GLY A 160 7.15 2.11 -11.84
N ALA A 161 6.81 3.34 -11.41
CA ALA A 161 5.80 4.18 -12.03
C ALA A 161 6.20 4.67 -13.43
N ALA A 162 7.51 4.80 -13.69
CA ALA A 162 8.05 5.20 -14.98
C ALA A 162 8.17 4.00 -15.93
N VAL A 163 7.61 4.10 -17.14
CA VAL A 163 7.96 3.22 -18.26
C VAL A 163 9.06 3.90 -19.07
N ASN A 164 10.28 3.36 -19.03
CA ASN A 164 11.34 3.79 -19.95
C ASN A 164 10.94 3.43 -21.38
N THR A 165 10.73 4.44 -22.22
CA THR A 165 10.38 4.26 -23.64
C THR A 165 11.47 3.57 -24.46
N HIS A 166 12.70 3.54 -23.94
CA HIS A 166 13.85 2.87 -24.55
C HIS A 166 13.94 1.38 -24.16
N ASP A 167 13.32 0.97 -23.05
CA ASP A 167 13.09 -0.44 -22.74
C ASP A 167 11.90 -0.93 -23.57
N LYS A 168 12.08 -1.00 -24.89
CA LYS A 168 11.28 -1.90 -25.71
C LYS A 168 11.53 -3.29 -25.16
N PHE A 169 10.61 -3.72 -24.30
CA PHE A 169 10.53 -5.06 -23.71
C PHE A 169 11.02 -6.10 -24.71
N LYS A 170 12.28 -6.52 -24.58
CA LYS A 170 12.67 -7.87 -24.95
C LYS A 170 11.99 -8.75 -23.91
N CYS A 171 10.69 -8.98 -24.07
CA CYS A 171 10.04 -10.15 -23.48
C CYS A 171 10.69 -11.34 -24.16
N HIS A 172 11.83 -11.80 -23.63
CA HIS A 172 12.25 -13.15 -23.91
C HIS A 172 11.15 -14.05 -23.39
N SER A 173 10.51 -14.75 -24.32
CA SER A 173 9.48 -15.76 -24.10
C SER A 173 10.08 -17.01 -23.44
N SER A 174 10.84 -16.85 -22.35
CA SER A 174 11.23 -17.96 -21.51
C SER A 174 10.20 -18.10 -20.40
N SER A 175 9.47 -19.21 -20.44
CA SER A 175 8.54 -19.71 -19.42
C SER A 175 9.18 -19.96 -18.04
N HIS A 176 10.37 -19.42 -17.78
CA HIS A 176 11.13 -19.60 -16.55
C HIS A 176 11.85 -18.30 -16.16
N CYS A 177 11.11 -17.28 -15.73
CA CYS A 177 11.65 -16.30 -14.78
C CYS A 177 11.46 -16.87 -13.37
N SER A 178 12.31 -17.82 -13.01
CA SER A 178 12.52 -18.19 -11.60
C SER A 178 13.34 -17.08 -10.94
N CYS A 179 12.68 -16.20 -10.18
CA CYS A 179 13.37 -15.40 -9.17
C CYS A 179 13.87 -16.36 -8.08
N SER A 180 15.06 -16.94 -8.26
CA SER A 180 15.74 -17.59 -7.15
C SER A 180 16.20 -16.51 -6.19
N THR A 181 15.58 -16.45 -5.02
CA THR A 181 16.15 -15.76 -3.87
C THR A 181 17.34 -16.60 -3.42
N GLN A 182 18.56 -16.13 -3.69
CA GLN A 182 19.74 -16.66 -3.02
C GLN A 182 19.64 -16.23 -1.56
N ASN A 183 19.55 -17.23 -0.68
CA ASN A 183 19.57 -17.08 0.77
C ASN A 183 20.94 -16.60 1.26
#